data_AF-A0AAV0RAH2-F1
#
_entry.id   AF-A0AAV0RAH2-F1
#
_cell.length_a   1.000
_cell.length_b   1.000
_cell.length_c   1.000
_cell.angle_alpha   90.00
_cell.angle_beta   90.00
_cell.angle_gamma   90.00
#
_symmetry.space_group_name_H-M   'P 1'
#
loop_
_entity.id
_entity.type
_entity.pdbx_description
1 polymer ?
#
loop_
_entity_poly.entity_id
_entity_poly.type
_entity_poly.pdbx_seq_one_letter_code
_entity_poly.pdbx_strand_id
1 'polypeptide(L)'
;MLRIALECEKRSSNKMKLLDEPLWTMYCNGKKTGYGVKREATAEDLQVMELLKPVSMGAGVLPGNAETEGVEGELAYMRAFFERVVGSKDSETFYMLSPEGNNGPELTIFFVRV
;
A
#
# COMPACT_ATOMS: atom_id res chain seq x y z
N MET A 1 -2.44 -13.67 -7.71
CA MET A 1 -2.85 -12.25 -7.71
C MET A 1 -3.57 -11.92 -6.40
N LEU A 2 -2.94 -11.09 -5.59
CA LEU A 2 -3.50 -10.57 -4.34
C LEU A 2 -4.33 -9.31 -4.65
N ARG A 3 -5.56 -9.26 -4.14
CA ARG A 3 -6.46 -8.11 -4.26
C ARG A 3 -6.75 -7.56 -2.88
N ILE A 4 -6.40 -6.31 -2.67
CA ILE A 4 -6.75 -5.55 -1.46
C ILE A 4 -7.82 -4.55 -1.86
N ALA A 5 -8.98 -4.59 -1.21
CA ALA A 5 -9.99 -3.54 -1.32
C ALA A 5 -10.10 -2.81 0.02
N LEU A 6 -10.14 -1.48 -0.06
CA LEU A 6 -10.32 -0.57 1.05
C LEU A 6 -11.64 0.15 0.79
N GLU A 7 -12.66 -0.21 1.56
CA GLU A 7 -14.02 0.29 1.40
C GLU A 7 -14.41 1.22 2.54
N CYS A 8 -15.06 2.33 2.24
CA CYS A 8 -15.68 3.19 3.24
C CYS A 8 -17.06 3.66 2.78
N GLU A 9 -17.91 4.11 3.70
CA GLU A 9 -19.24 4.60 3.34
C GLU A 9 -19.17 5.94 2.61
N LYS A 10 -19.96 6.08 1.54
CA LYS A 10 -20.13 7.34 0.83
C LYS A 10 -20.99 8.31 1.63
N ARG A 11 -20.41 9.44 2.05
CA ARG A 11 -21.17 10.51 2.72
C ARG A 11 -21.67 11.55 1.72
N SER A 12 -22.89 12.03 1.93
CA SER A 12 -23.62 12.92 1.02
C SER A 12 -22.95 14.28 0.75
N SER A 13 -22.08 14.74 1.65
CA SER A 13 -21.39 16.05 1.56
C SER A 13 -19.87 15.94 1.42
N ASN A 14 -19.34 14.79 0.99
CA ASN A 14 -17.90 14.54 0.97
C ASN A 14 -17.14 15.51 0.04
N LYS A 15 -16.53 16.54 0.66
CA LYS A 15 -15.48 17.39 0.06
C LYS A 15 -14.07 16.80 0.25
N MET A 16 -13.95 15.73 1.04
CA MET A 16 -12.71 15.01 1.33
C MET A 16 -12.22 14.26 0.08
N LYS A 17 -10.91 14.24 -0.16
CA LYS A 17 -10.34 13.40 -1.24
C LYS A 17 -10.46 11.93 -0.84
N LEU A 18 -10.57 11.03 -1.82
CA LEU A 18 -10.76 9.60 -1.56
C LEU A 18 -9.70 9.05 -0.60
N LEU A 19 -8.42 9.27 -0.87
CA LEU A 19 -7.31 8.77 -0.05
C LEU A 19 -7.15 9.45 1.33
N ASP A 20 -7.96 10.48 1.62
CA ASP A 20 -7.95 11.18 2.91
C ASP A 20 -9.06 10.65 3.85
N GLU A 21 -9.84 9.65 3.44
CA GLU A 21 -10.86 9.05 4.31
C GLU A 21 -10.22 8.45 5.58
N PRO A 22 -10.86 8.67 6.74
CA PRO A 22 -10.23 8.38 8.04
C PRO A 22 -10.22 6.89 8.39
N LEU A 23 -11.09 6.09 7.78
CA LEU A 23 -11.25 4.68 8.11
C LEU A 23 -11.70 3.89 6.88
N TRP A 24 -11.03 2.76 6.68
CA TRP A 24 -11.32 1.81 5.61
C TRP A 24 -11.60 0.45 6.20
N THR A 25 -12.61 -0.25 5.70
CA THR A 25 -12.74 -1.69 5.88
C THR A 25 -11.86 -2.37 4.84
N MET A 26 -10.94 -3.22 5.29
CA MET A 26 -10.00 -3.90 4.43
C MET A 26 -10.50 -5.30 4.08
N TYR A 27 -10.46 -5.63 2.79
CA TYR A 27 -10.76 -6.94 2.26
C TYR A 27 -9.55 -7.47 1.49
N CYS A 28 -9.14 -8.69 1.82
CA CYS A 28 -8.14 -9.43 1.04
C CYS A 28 -8.84 -10.54 0.26
N ASN A 29 -8.75 -10.49 -1.07
CA ASN A 29 -9.40 -11.45 -1.98
C ASN A 29 -10.90 -11.65 -1.68
N GLY A 30 -11.60 -10.55 -1.38
CA GLY A 30 -13.05 -10.55 -1.09
C GLY A 30 -13.43 -10.93 0.35
N LYS A 31 -12.46 -11.29 1.20
CA LYS A 31 -12.71 -11.57 2.63
C LYS A 31 -12.31 -10.38 3.48
N LYS A 32 -13.20 -9.94 4.37
CA LYS A 32 -12.89 -8.89 5.36
C LYS A 32 -11.75 -9.37 6.26
N THR A 33 -10.66 -8.61 6.30
CA THR A 33 -9.46 -8.94 7.10
C THR A 33 -9.22 -7.95 8.23
N GLY A 34 -9.81 -6.76 8.19
CA GLY A 34 -9.66 -5.78 9.26
C GLY A 34 -10.04 -4.37 8.82
N TYR A 35 -9.32 -3.39 9.37
CA TYR A 35 -9.50 -1.98 9.09
C TYR A 35 -8.16 -1.32 8.76
N GLY A 36 -8.19 -0.25 7.97
CA GLY A 36 -7.04 0.57 7.63
C GLY A 36 -7.30 2.03 7.96
N VAL A 37 -6.28 2.73 8.45
CA VAL A 37 -6.29 4.18 8.69
C VAL A 37 -5.07 4.80 8.05
N LYS A 38 -5.20 6.03 7.56
CA LYS A 38 -4.04 6.81 7.12
C LYS A 38 -3.21 7.21 8.34
N ARG A 39 -1.90 7.03 8.26
CA ARG A 39 -0.94 7.47 9.28
C ARG A 39 0.18 8.26 8.63
N GLU A 40 0.79 9.14 9.40
CA GLU A 40 2.05 9.79 9.01
C GLU A 40 3.21 8.79 9.11
N ALA A 41 4.26 9.05 8.32
CA ALA A 41 5.49 8.27 8.35
C ALA A 41 6.24 8.52 9.67
N THR A 42 6.75 7.45 10.28
CA THR A 42 7.65 7.54 11.44
C THR A 42 9.10 7.77 11.00
N ALA A 43 10.00 7.98 11.96
CA ALA A 43 11.43 8.11 11.67
C ALA A 43 11.99 6.84 11.00
N GLU A 44 11.54 5.68 11.45
CA GLU A 44 11.92 4.38 10.90
C GLU A 44 11.43 4.22 9.45
N ASP A 45 10.19 4.60 9.15
CA ASP A 45 9.69 4.59 7.77
C ASP A 45 10.55 5.47 6.85
N LEU A 46 10.89 6.69 7.31
CA LEU A 46 11.72 7.62 6.55
C LEU A 46 13.13 7.08 6.32
N GLN A 47 13.72 6.41 7.32
CA GLN A 47 15.01 5.75 7.19
C GLN A 47 14.97 4.62 6.16
N VAL A 48 13.93 3.80 6.17
CA VAL A 48 13.72 2.75 5.15
C VAL A 48 13.61 3.37 3.75
N MET A 49 12.86 4.47 3.61
CA MET A 49 12.74 5.18 2.33
C MET A 49 14.08 5.75 1.85
N GLU A 50 14.93 6.23 2.76
CA GLU A 50 16.29 6.69 2.46
C GLU A 50 17.18 5.54 1.96
N LEU A 51 17.20 4.42 2.70
CA LEU A 51 17.97 3.23 2.34
C LEU A 51 17.56 2.65 0.98
N LEU A 52 16.27 2.74 0.65
CA LEU A 52 15.74 2.22 -0.60
C LEU A 52 15.88 3.18 -1.77
N LYS A 53 16.31 4.45 -1.59
CA LYS A 53 16.51 5.41 -2.71
C LYS A 53 17.22 4.85 -3.94
N PRO A 54 18.33 4.10 -3.84
CA PRO A 54 19.03 3.55 -5.01
C PRO A 54 18.32 2.34 -5.65
N VAL A 55 17.32 1.76 -5.00
CA VAL A 55 16.57 0.60 -5.51
C VAL A 55 15.44 1.09 -6.41
N SER A 56 15.37 0.63 -7.66
CA SER A 56 14.26 1.01 -8.55
C SER A 56 13.06 0.09 -8.36
N MET A 57 13.29 -1.22 -8.37
CA MET A 57 12.30 -2.29 -8.20
C MET A 57 12.96 -3.52 -7.58
N GLY A 58 12.17 -4.40 -6.99
CA GLY A 58 12.62 -5.70 -6.47
C GLY A 58 12.06 -6.01 -5.09
N ALA A 59 12.49 -7.13 -4.53
CA ALA A 59 12.24 -7.49 -3.15
C ALA A 59 13.58 -7.83 -2.47
N GLY A 60 13.66 -7.62 -1.17
CA GLY A 60 14.87 -7.89 -0.41
C GLY A 60 14.64 -7.78 1.08
N VAL A 61 15.73 -7.88 1.84
CA VAL A 61 15.73 -7.73 3.30
C VAL A 61 16.70 -6.62 3.65
N LEU A 62 16.25 -5.67 4.45
CA LEU A 62 17.10 -4.66 5.06
C LEU A 62 17.59 -5.17 6.42
N PRO A 63 18.87 -5.00 6.75
CA PRO A 63 19.39 -5.37 8.06
C PRO A 63 18.69 -4.53 9.14
N GLY A 64 18.34 -5.17 10.25
CA GLY A 64 17.78 -4.47 11.41
C GLY A 64 18.76 -3.48 12.02
N ASN A 65 18.23 -2.47 12.71
CA ASN A 65 19.07 -1.54 13.46
C ASN A 65 19.65 -2.26 14.69
N ALA A 66 20.96 -2.52 14.67
CA ALA A 66 21.67 -3.28 15.70
C ALA A 66 21.65 -2.63 17.09
N GLU A 67 21.28 -1.34 17.20
CA GLU A 67 21.28 -0.62 18.48
C GLU A 67 20.01 -0.80 19.32
N THR A 68 18.92 -1.30 18.74
CA THR A 68 17.62 -1.38 19.44
C THR A 68 17.03 -2.78 19.50
N GLU A 69 17.27 -3.64 18.51
CA GLU A 69 16.69 -4.97 18.47
C GLU A 69 17.73 -5.97 17.93
N GLY A 70 17.83 -7.14 18.56
CA GLY A 70 18.76 -8.19 18.14
C GLY A 70 18.43 -8.76 16.75
N VAL A 71 18.88 -9.99 16.47
CA VAL A 71 18.78 -10.69 15.17
C VAL A 71 17.34 -10.81 14.60
N GLU A 72 16.29 -10.42 15.34
CA GLU A 72 14.90 -10.32 14.90
C GLU A 72 14.53 -9.03 14.13
N GLY A 73 15.43 -8.05 13.99
CA GLY A 73 15.15 -6.75 13.37
C GLY A 73 15.12 -6.69 11.83
N GLU A 74 15.18 -7.83 11.13
CA GLU A 74 15.24 -7.85 9.66
C GLU A 74 13.92 -7.39 9.02
N LEU A 75 13.98 -6.38 8.14
CA LEU A 75 12.81 -5.85 7.45
C LEU A 75 12.76 -6.35 6.00
N ALA A 76 11.85 -7.25 5.69
CA ALA A 76 11.53 -7.63 4.32
C ALA A 76 10.77 -6.50 3.61
N TYR A 77 11.19 -6.17 2.38
CA TYR A 77 10.55 -5.13 1.57
C TYR A 77 10.29 -5.59 0.15
N MET A 78 9.31 -4.94 -0.50
CA MET A 78 9.07 -5.01 -1.93
C MET A 78 8.91 -3.57 -2.45
N ARG A 79 9.63 -3.26 -3.53
CA ARG A 79 9.53 -2.00 -4.27
C ARG A 79 9.12 -2.29 -5.70
N ALA A 80 8.06 -1.64 -6.16
CA ALA A 80 7.54 -1.82 -7.51
C ALA A 80 6.94 -0.51 -8.01
N PHE A 81 6.80 -0.39 -9.32
CA PHE A 81 5.98 0.68 -9.91
C PHE A 81 4.51 0.28 -9.85
N PHE A 82 3.65 1.29 -9.71
CA PHE A 82 2.21 1.11 -9.74
C PHE A 82 1.61 1.98 -10.85
N GLU A 83 0.74 1.38 -11.66
CA GLU A 83 -0.18 2.15 -12.50
C GLU A 83 -1.37 2.60 -11.63
N ARG A 84 -1.59 3.91 -11.60
CA ARG A 84 -2.69 4.54 -10.87
C ARG A 84 -3.83 4.84 -11.83
N VAL A 85 -4.99 4.24 -11.59
CA VAL A 85 -6.21 4.43 -12.38
C VAL A 85 -7.29 5.06 -11.52
N VAL A 86 -7.68 6.29 -11.84
CA VAL A 86 -8.78 7.00 -11.17
C VAL A 86 -10.07 6.68 -11.90
N GLY A 87 -10.97 5.92 -11.26
CA GLY A 87 -12.27 5.57 -11.84
C GLY A 87 -13.29 6.70 -11.68
N SER A 88 -13.32 7.33 -10.51
CA SER A 88 -14.21 8.45 -10.21
C SER A 88 -13.70 9.23 -8.99
N LYS A 89 -14.47 10.24 -8.53
CA LYS A 89 -14.21 10.89 -7.23
C LYS A 89 -14.30 9.93 -6.03
N ASP A 90 -14.90 8.77 -6.24
CA ASP A 90 -15.23 7.78 -5.21
C ASP A 90 -14.46 6.46 -5.41
N SER A 91 -13.61 6.34 -6.44
CA SER A 91 -12.86 5.11 -6.70
C SER A 91 -11.50 5.33 -7.36
N GLU A 92 -10.49 4.62 -6.86
CA GLU A 92 -9.11 4.65 -7.37
C GLU A 92 -8.44 3.28 -7.20
N THR A 93 -7.69 2.85 -8.21
CA THR A 93 -6.99 1.55 -8.23
C THR A 93 -5.50 1.73 -8.49
N PHE A 94 -4.69 0.97 -7.79
CA PHE A 94 -3.26 0.83 -8.01
C PHE A 94 -2.95 -0.59 -8.47
N TYR A 95 -2.41 -0.73 -9.67
CA TYR A 95 -1.96 -2.01 -10.24
C TYR A 95 -0.45 -2.09 -10.14
N MET A 96 0.06 -3.07 -9.41
CA MET A 96 1.51 -3.31 -9.37
C MET A 96 2.00 -3.77 -10.73
N LEU A 97 2.98 -3.07 -11.29
CA LEU A 97 3.57 -3.38 -12.58
C LEU A 97 4.65 -4.46 -12.40
N SER A 98 4.51 -5.55 -13.15
CA SER A 98 5.55 -6.58 -13.23
C SER A 98 6.63 -6.16 -14.23
N PRO A 99 7.93 -6.32 -13.92
CA PRO A 99 9.01 -6.04 -14.86
C PRO A 99 8.94 -6.89 -16.13
N GLU A 100 8.36 -8.09 -16.05
CA GLU A 100 8.27 -9.05 -17.15
C GLU A 100 7.08 -8.77 -18.10
N GLY A 101 6.24 -7.77 -17.82
CA GLY A 101 5.21 -7.24 -18.72
C GLY A 101 4.05 -8.17 -19.11
N ASN A 102 4.09 -9.47 -18.79
CA ASN A 102 3.23 -10.46 -19.48
C ASN A 102 2.20 -11.21 -18.59
N ASN A 103 2.20 -11.04 -17.27
CA ASN A 103 1.41 -11.89 -16.34
C ASN A 103 0.30 -11.17 -15.54
N GLY A 104 -0.06 -9.94 -15.93
CA GLY A 104 -1.02 -9.13 -15.16
C GLY A 104 -0.46 -8.69 -13.79
N PRO A 105 -1.21 -7.88 -13.03
CA PRO A 105 -0.72 -7.33 -11.77
C PRO A 105 -0.69 -8.42 -10.68
N GLU A 106 0.46 -8.66 -10.04
CA GLU A 106 0.54 -9.63 -8.95
C GLU A 106 -0.19 -9.13 -7.68
N LEU A 107 -0.25 -7.79 -7.52
CA LEU A 107 -0.96 -7.08 -6.47
C LEU A 107 -1.83 -5.96 -7.08
N THR A 108 -3.07 -5.87 -6.61
CA THR A 108 -3.97 -4.75 -6.88
C THR A 108 -4.50 -4.19 -5.57
N ILE A 109 -4.47 -2.87 -5.42
CA ILE A 109 -5.05 -2.15 -4.28
C ILE A 109 -6.15 -1.24 -4.81
N PHE A 110 -7.37 -1.41 -4.30
CA PHE A 110 -8.56 -0.69 -4.73
C PHE A 110 -9.15 0.08 -3.57
N PHE A 111 -9.37 1.39 -3.76
CA PHE A 111 -10.07 2.26 -2.82
C PHE A 111 -11.45 2.58 -3.38
N VAL A 112 -12.49 2.43 -2.58
CA VAL A 112 -13.86 2.72 -3.01
C VAL A 112 -14.74 3.25 -1.89
N ARG A 113 -15.56 4.25 -2.22
CA ARG A 113 -16.71 4.62 -1.41
C ARG A 113 -17.94 3.85 -1.88
N VAL A 114 -18.52 3.06 -0.98
CA VAL A 114 -19.75 2.27 -1.18
C VAL A 114 -20.98 3.00 -0.65
#